data_AF-A0A7V0YGP5-F1
#
_entry.id   AF-A0A7V0YGP5-F1
#
_cell.length_a   1.000
_cell.length_b   1.000
_cell.length_c   1.000
_cell.angle_alpha   90.00
_cell.angle_beta   90.00
_cell.angle_gamma   90.00
#
_symmetry.space_group_name_H-M   'P 1'
#
loop_
_entity.id
_entity.type
_entity.pdbx_description
1 polymer ?
#
loop_
_entity_poly.entity_id
_entity_poly.type
_entity_poly.pdbx_seq_one_letter_code
_entity_poly.pdbx_strand_id
1 'polypeptide(L)'
;MLNKIRAVIESGLLSFILFWSFVIIYRLVLEPEALVTIVLIIGAHYLTAIFCGYWAGWRSRNDGWLYGILGYVLFRGLAFTFKVHAVLPFPLHIKLAGYIPILTLLMFGGVIGEQRAHYAPISQRNKALYPVIKRILDIIVSITILLLLAPVMLAVAFGIKFSSPGPI
;
A
#
# COMPACT_ATOMS: atom_id res chain seq x y z
N MET A 1 -1.73 -23.73 -11.75
CA MET A 1 -1.50 -23.84 -10.28
C MET A 1 -0.15 -23.30 -9.84
N LEU A 2 0.96 -23.73 -10.46
CA LEU A 2 2.33 -23.36 -10.04
C LEU A 2 2.60 -21.85 -9.99
N ASN A 3 2.09 -21.09 -10.99
CA ASN A 3 2.21 -19.62 -11.01
C ASN A 3 1.48 -18.92 -9.86
N LYS A 4 0.37 -19.49 -9.39
CA LYS A 4 -0.45 -18.93 -8.30
C LYS A 4 0.23 -19.15 -6.94
N ILE A 5 0.77 -20.35 -6.71
CA ILE A 5 1.59 -20.64 -5.52
C ILE A 5 2.83 -19.75 -5.50
N ARG A 6 3.51 -19.61 -6.64
CA ARG A 6 4.66 -18.70 -6.77
C ARG A 6 4.26 -17.25 -6.48
N ALA A 7 3.11 -16.79 -6.95
CA ALA A 7 2.60 -15.44 -6.65
C ALA A 7 2.45 -15.19 -5.14
N VAL A 8 1.91 -16.17 -4.40
CA VAL A 8 1.78 -16.08 -2.93
C VAL A 8 3.14 -16.06 -2.24
N ILE A 9 4.04 -16.97 -2.61
CA ILE A 9 5.38 -17.07 -1.99
C ILE A 9 6.19 -15.80 -2.26
N GLU A 10 6.28 -15.37 -3.53
CA GLU A 10 7.07 -14.19 -3.90
C GLU A 10 6.48 -12.92 -3.30
N SER A 11 5.15 -12.73 -3.34
CA SER A 11 4.53 -11.54 -2.75
C SER A 11 4.75 -11.47 -1.24
N GLY A 12 4.62 -12.58 -0.51
CA GLY A 12 4.88 -12.60 0.94
C GLY A 12 6.35 -12.37 1.29
N LEU A 13 7.27 -13.05 0.60
CA LEU A 13 8.70 -12.98 0.90
C LEU A 13 9.31 -11.63 0.51
N LEU A 14 8.98 -11.09 -0.67
CA LEU A 14 9.45 -9.77 -1.09
C LEU A 14 8.86 -8.66 -0.23
N SER A 15 7.59 -8.79 0.19
CA SER A 15 6.96 -7.84 1.12
C SER A 15 7.63 -7.86 2.49
N PHE A 16 8.05 -9.04 2.97
CA PHE A 16 8.83 -9.15 4.20
C PHE A 16 10.18 -8.46 4.08
N ILE A 17 10.94 -8.70 3.00
CA ILE A 17 12.23 -8.06 2.75
C ILE A 17 12.08 -6.54 2.68
N LEU A 18 11.07 -6.05 1.95
CA LEU A 18 10.76 -4.63 1.83
C LEU A 18 10.40 -4.00 3.19
N PHE A 19 9.56 -4.67 3.98
CA PHE A 19 9.18 -4.16 5.29
C PHE A 19 10.39 -4.14 6.25
N TRP A 20 11.21 -5.18 6.21
CA TRP A 20 12.40 -5.27 7.05
C TRP A 20 13.43 -4.19 6.70
N SER A 21 13.61 -3.86 5.41
CA SER A 21 14.49 -2.76 5.01
C SER A 21 14.00 -1.41 5.53
N PHE A 22 12.69 -1.15 5.52
CA PHE A 22 12.14 0.05 6.17
C PHE A 22 12.47 0.09 7.66
N VAL A 23 12.26 -1.02 8.39
CA VAL A 23 12.58 -1.09 9.82
C VAL A 23 14.05 -0.84 10.10
N ILE A 24 14.97 -1.38 9.28
CA ILE A 24 16.41 -1.15 9.41
C ILE A 24 16.74 0.32 9.15
N ILE A 25 16.25 0.90 8.05
CA ILE A 25 16.50 2.30 7.70
C ILE A 25 15.99 3.23 8.81
N TYR A 26 14.78 2.99 9.32
CA TYR A 26 14.23 3.81 10.40
C TYR A 26 15.05 3.72 11.69
N ARG A 27 15.58 2.54 12.03
CA ARG A 27 16.50 2.40 13.17
C ARG A 27 17.84 3.11 12.99
N LEU A 28 18.32 3.21 11.76
CA LEU A 28 19.62 3.82 11.45
C LEU A 28 19.57 5.34 11.31
N VAL A 29 18.45 5.87 10.80
CA VAL A 29 18.34 7.28 10.38
C VAL A 29 17.66 8.16 11.41
N LEU A 30 16.79 7.62 12.27
CA LEU A 30 15.94 8.42 13.15
C LEU A 30 16.39 8.34 14.61
N GLU A 31 16.67 9.51 15.17
CA GLU A 31 16.64 9.71 16.62
C GLU A 31 15.20 9.49 17.14
N PRO A 32 15.02 9.08 18.41
CA PRO A 32 13.81 8.42 18.89
C PRO A 32 12.66 9.40 19.18
N GLU A 33 12.30 10.26 18.23
CA GLU A 33 11.02 10.93 18.30
C GLU A 33 9.90 9.91 18.06
N ALA A 34 9.13 9.66 19.12
CA ALA A 34 8.11 8.61 19.15
C ALA A 34 7.05 8.80 18.05
N LEU A 35 6.67 10.05 17.75
CA LEU A 35 5.61 10.34 16.77
C LEU A 35 6.07 10.09 15.32
N VAL A 36 7.27 10.54 14.96
CA VAL A 36 7.84 10.35 13.62
C VAL A 36 8.01 8.86 13.31
N THR A 37 8.49 8.11 14.30
CA THR A 37 8.68 6.66 14.18
C THR A 37 7.34 5.94 13.96
N ILE A 38 6.29 6.32 14.70
CA ILE A 38 4.93 5.76 14.53
C ILE A 38 4.40 6.01 13.12
N VAL A 39 4.48 7.24 12.62
CA VAL A 39 3.99 7.61 11.28
C VAL A 39 4.69 6.80 10.20
N LEU A 40 6.02 6.66 10.30
CA LEU A 40 6.81 5.91 9.33
C LEU A 40 6.53 4.40 9.37
N ILE A 41 6.32 3.84 10.56
CA ILE A 41 5.89 2.45 10.71
C ILE A 41 4.53 2.22 10.04
N ILE A 42 3.57 3.13 10.22
CA ILE A 42 2.26 3.05 9.55
C ILE A 42 2.45 3.12 8.04
N GLY A 43 3.25 4.06 7.56
CA GLY A 43 3.59 4.22 6.15
C GLY A 43 4.20 2.94 5.56
N ALA A 44 5.14 2.33 6.25
CA ALA A 44 5.75 1.06 5.84
C ALA A 44 4.71 -0.06 5.74
N HIS A 45 3.79 -0.20 6.71
CA HIS A 45 2.73 -1.21 6.64
C HIS A 45 1.82 -1.02 5.41
N TYR A 46 1.43 0.22 5.11
CA TYR A 46 0.57 0.52 3.97
C TYR A 46 1.29 0.31 2.64
N LEU A 47 2.55 0.74 2.53
CA LEU A 47 3.33 0.58 1.32
C LEU A 47 3.65 -0.89 1.04
N THR A 48 3.96 -1.66 2.10
CA THR A 48 4.09 -3.12 2.01
C THR A 48 2.78 -3.79 1.59
N ALA A 49 1.63 -3.34 2.07
CA ALA A 49 0.32 -3.89 1.65
C ALA A 49 0.05 -3.65 0.16
N ILE A 50 0.29 -2.43 -0.35
CA ILE A 50 0.16 -2.10 -1.77
C ILE A 50 1.11 -2.97 -2.61
N PHE A 51 2.38 -3.04 -2.20
CA PHE A 51 3.40 -3.82 -2.90
C PHE A 51 3.04 -5.31 -2.94
N CYS A 52 2.58 -5.87 -1.82
CA CYS A 52 2.16 -7.26 -1.72
C CYS A 52 1.03 -7.58 -2.70
N GLY A 53 -0.03 -6.76 -2.69
CA GLY A 53 -1.15 -6.90 -3.62
C GLY A 53 -0.68 -6.78 -5.07
N TYR A 54 0.10 -5.74 -5.37
CA TYR A 54 0.65 -5.50 -6.70
C TYR A 54 1.47 -6.67 -7.23
N TRP A 55 2.39 -7.21 -6.43
CA TRP A 55 3.21 -8.32 -6.85
C TRP A 55 2.38 -9.59 -7.08
N ALA A 56 1.44 -9.87 -6.17
CA ALA A 56 0.54 -11.01 -6.29
C ALA A 56 -0.33 -10.91 -7.55
N GLY A 57 -0.92 -9.75 -7.83
CA GLY A 57 -1.70 -9.49 -9.05
C GLY A 57 -0.86 -9.62 -10.31
N TRP A 58 0.35 -9.05 -10.31
CA TRP A 58 1.24 -9.13 -11.45
C TRP A 58 1.64 -10.56 -11.78
N ARG A 59 1.91 -11.37 -10.75
CA ARG A 59 2.39 -12.74 -10.93
C ARG A 59 1.27 -13.75 -11.21
N SER A 60 0.10 -13.58 -10.57
CA SER A 60 -1.07 -14.45 -10.73
C SER A 60 -1.81 -14.21 -12.05
N ARG A 61 -1.81 -12.98 -12.55
CA ARG A 61 -2.58 -12.50 -13.72
C ARG A 61 -4.09 -12.54 -13.57
N ASN A 62 -4.63 -13.19 -12.54
CA ASN A 62 -6.05 -13.18 -12.23
C ASN A 62 -6.24 -13.35 -10.72
N ASP A 63 -7.34 -12.80 -10.21
CA ASP A 63 -7.68 -12.82 -8.78
C ASP A 63 -6.54 -12.28 -7.90
N GLY A 64 -5.85 -11.25 -8.38
CA GLY A 64 -4.66 -10.71 -7.73
C GLY A 64 -4.89 -10.30 -6.26
N TRP A 65 -6.11 -9.84 -5.97
CA TRP A 65 -6.54 -9.49 -4.62
C TRP A 65 -6.54 -10.69 -3.67
N LEU A 66 -6.96 -11.88 -4.12
CA LEU A 66 -7.03 -13.09 -3.30
C LEU A 66 -5.63 -13.60 -2.97
N TYR A 67 -4.76 -13.71 -3.99
CA TYR A 67 -3.37 -14.11 -3.78
C TYR A 67 -2.57 -13.06 -3.01
N GLY A 68 -2.94 -11.78 -3.13
CA GLY A 68 -2.40 -10.70 -2.32
C GLY A 68 -2.73 -10.86 -0.84
N ILE A 69 -3.97 -11.22 -0.50
CA ILE A 69 -4.36 -11.52 0.90
C ILE A 69 -3.56 -12.70 1.44
N LEU A 70 -3.46 -13.79 0.68
CA LEU A 70 -2.68 -14.98 1.09
C LEU A 70 -1.19 -14.66 1.24
N GLY A 71 -0.63 -13.88 0.32
CA GLY A 71 0.75 -13.38 0.40
C GLY A 71 0.97 -12.48 1.61
N TYR A 72 -0.01 -11.64 1.95
CA TYR A 72 0.04 -10.77 3.12
C TYR A 72 -0.02 -11.57 4.43
N VAL A 73 -0.83 -12.63 4.50
CA VAL A 73 -0.85 -13.56 5.64
C VAL A 73 0.52 -14.22 5.80
N LEU A 74 1.15 -14.67 4.70
CA LEU A 74 2.50 -15.22 4.73
C LEU A 74 3.52 -14.18 5.24
N PHE A 75 3.48 -12.95 4.71
CA PHE A 75 4.29 -11.83 5.20
C PHE A 75 4.12 -11.62 6.71
N ARG A 76 2.88 -11.60 7.22
CA ARG A 76 2.60 -11.43 8.66
C ARG A 76 3.16 -12.59 9.48
N GLY A 77 3.07 -13.82 8.99
CA GLY A 77 3.68 -15.00 9.63
C GLY A 77 5.20 -14.94 9.68
N LEU A 78 5.85 -14.46 8.62
CA LEU A 78 7.30 -14.26 8.58
C LEU A 78 7.73 -13.12 9.53
N ALA A 79 7.06 -11.97 9.48
CA ALA A 79 7.28 -10.87 10.40
C ALA A 79 7.13 -11.33 11.86
N PHE A 80 6.13 -12.17 12.12
CA PHE A 80 5.92 -12.84 13.41
C PHE A 80 7.11 -13.69 13.85
N THR A 81 7.53 -14.60 12.98
CA THR A 81 8.60 -15.57 13.27
C THR A 81 9.95 -14.91 13.50
N PHE A 82 10.30 -13.91 12.69
CA PHE A 82 11.59 -13.21 12.77
C PHE A 82 11.59 -12.03 13.74
N LYS A 83 10.52 -11.83 14.51
CA LYS A 83 10.37 -10.70 15.45
C LYS A 83 10.61 -9.33 14.78
N VAL A 84 10.34 -9.21 13.49
CA VAL A 84 10.39 -7.95 12.74
C VAL A 84 9.04 -7.27 12.91
N HIS A 85 8.78 -6.81 14.14
CA HIS A 85 7.56 -6.06 14.44
C HIS A 85 7.94 -4.68 14.92
N ALA A 86 7.32 -3.71 14.29
CA ALA A 86 6.93 -2.53 15.02
C ALA A 86 5.47 -2.73 15.42
N VAL A 87 5.23 -3.35 16.58
CA VAL A 87 3.89 -3.41 17.15
C VAL A 87 3.52 -1.99 17.49
N LEU A 88 2.67 -1.39 16.65
CA LEU A 88 2.11 -0.09 16.97
C LEU A 88 1.44 -0.18 18.35
N PRO A 89 1.73 0.75 19.28
CA PRO A 89 1.24 0.73 20.66
C PRO A 89 -0.24 1.13 20.75
N PHE A 90 -1.05 0.69 19.79
CA PHE A 90 -2.46 0.99 19.72
C PHE A 90 -3.30 -0.13 20.36
N PRO A 91 -4.44 0.23 20.99
CA PRO A 91 -5.43 -0.72 21.47
C PRO A 91 -6.04 -1.52 20.32
N LEU A 92 -6.58 -2.71 20.64
CA LEU A 92 -7.05 -3.70 19.65
C LEU A 92 -8.07 -3.12 18.64
N HIS A 93 -9.00 -2.27 19.08
CA HIS A 93 -10.02 -1.68 18.21
C HIS A 93 -9.43 -0.76 17.14
N ILE A 94 -8.37 -0.01 17.45
CA ILE A 94 -7.66 0.84 16.46
C ILE A 94 -6.88 -0.03 15.48
N LYS A 95 -6.28 -1.13 15.94
CA LYS A 95 -5.63 -2.11 15.06
C LYS A 95 -6.64 -2.74 14.10
N LEU A 96 -7.84 -3.07 14.58
CA LEU A 96 -8.94 -3.58 13.76
C LEU A 96 -9.38 -2.58 12.68
N ALA A 97 -9.55 -1.31 13.04
CA ALA A 97 -9.84 -0.25 12.08
C ALA A 97 -8.72 -0.11 11.03
N GLY A 98 -7.46 -0.26 11.43
CA GLY A 98 -6.29 -0.21 10.54
C GLY A 98 -6.21 -1.36 9.52
N TYR A 99 -6.89 -2.48 9.74
CA TYR A 99 -6.95 -3.57 8.76
C TYR A 99 -7.85 -3.26 7.55
N ILE A 100 -8.85 -2.38 7.71
CA ILE A 100 -9.74 -1.99 6.60
C ILE A 100 -8.96 -1.26 5.48
N PRO A 101 -8.14 -0.23 5.79
CA PRO A 101 -7.23 0.38 4.81
C PRO A 101 -6.27 -0.64 4.20
N ILE A 102 -5.67 -1.52 5.01
CA ILE A 102 -4.70 -2.52 4.53
C ILE A 102 -5.36 -3.46 3.50
N LEU A 103 -6.56 -3.96 3.77
CA LEU A 103 -7.29 -4.82 2.85
C LEU A 103 -7.61 -4.08 1.56
N THR A 104 -8.07 -2.82 1.66
CA THR A 104 -8.37 -1.97 0.52
C THR A 104 -7.14 -1.74 -0.36
N LEU A 105 -5.98 -1.46 0.25
CA LEU A 105 -4.71 -1.27 -0.43
C LEU A 105 -4.19 -2.56 -1.08
N LEU A 106 -4.39 -3.71 -0.43
CA LEU A 106 -4.08 -5.02 -1.01
C LEU A 106 -4.92 -5.30 -2.26
N MET A 107 -6.22 -5.02 -2.20
CA MET A 107 -7.12 -5.16 -3.34
C MET A 107 -6.71 -4.23 -4.48
N PHE A 108 -6.43 -2.96 -4.16
CA PHE A 108 -6.01 -1.96 -5.13
C PHE A 108 -4.68 -2.35 -5.80
N GLY A 109 -3.68 -2.75 -5.01
CA GLY A 109 -2.43 -3.30 -5.53
C GLY A 109 -2.68 -4.49 -6.45
N GLY A 110 -3.49 -5.46 -6.01
CA GLY A 110 -3.87 -6.64 -6.78
C GLY A 110 -4.41 -6.32 -8.17
N VAL A 111 -5.37 -5.40 -8.24
CA VAL A 111 -5.97 -4.96 -9.51
C VAL A 111 -4.94 -4.29 -10.42
N ILE A 112 -4.08 -3.41 -9.89
CA ILE A 112 -3.05 -2.76 -10.69
C ILE A 112 -2.04 -3.77 -11.24
N GLY A 113 -1.59 -4.70 -10.38
CA GLY A 113 -0.68 -5.77 -10.78
C GLY A 113 -1.25 -6.61 -11.90
N GLU A 114 -2.51 -7.02 -11.75
CA GLU A 114 -3.25 -7.83 -12.73
C GLU A 114 -3.38 -7.09 -14.07
N GLN A 115 -3.81 -5.82 -14.05
CA GLN A 115 -3.85 -4.97 -15.23
C GLN A 115 -2.48 -4.96 -15.92
N ARG A 116 -1.40 -4.70 -15.17
CA ARG A 116 -0.06 -4.62 -15.75
C ARG A 116 0.43 -5.95 -16.32
N ALA A 117 0.04 -7.08 -15.73
CA ALA A 117 0.35 -8.40 -16.26
C ALA A 117 -0.35 -8.67 -17.59
N HIS A 118 -1.61 -8.23 -17.72
CA HIS A 118 -2.39 -8.34 -18.94
C HIS A 118 -1.94 -7.37 -20.05
N TYR A 119 -1.37 -6.22 -19.68
CA TYR A 119 -0.86 -5.21 -20.62
C TYR A 119 0.65 -5.31 -20.91
N ALA A 120 1.35 -6.35 -20.43
CA ALA A 120 2.71 -6.67 -20.87
C ALA A 120 2.70 -7.09 -22.36
N PRO A 121 3.66 -6.64 -23.19
CA PRO A 121 3.35 -6.17 -24.54
C PRO A 121 3.23 -7.31 -25.56
N ILE A 122 1.99 -7.64 -25.96
CA ILE A 122 1.66 -8.13 -27.31
C ILE A 122 0.40 -7.41 -27.89
N SER A 123 -0.41 -6.70 -27.09
CA SER A 123 -1.76 -6.28 -27.50
C SER A 123 -2.09 -4.79 -27.25
N GLN A 124 -1.20 -3.88 -27.65
CA GLN A 124 -1.57 -2.47 -27.95
C GLN A 124 -2.55 -2.32 -29.14
N ARG A 125 -3.35 -3.36 -29.45
CA ARG A 125 -4.13 -3.44 -30.70
C ARG A 125 -5.56 -2.91 -30.60
N ASN A 126 -6.13 -2.71 -29.40
CA ASN A 126 -7.44 -2.06 -29.25
C ASN A 126 -7.38 -0.89 -28.25
N LYS A 127 -7.03 0.30 -28.76
CA LYS A 127 -6.75 1.54 -28.01
C LYS A 127 -7.95 2.50 -27.85
N ALA A 128 -9.20 2.07 -27.95
CA ALA A 128 -10.34 3.00 -27.87
C ALA A 128 -10.94 3.13 -26.45
N LEU A 129 -11.21 2.02 -25.77
CA LEU A 129 -11.94 2.01 -24.48
C LEU A 129 -11.04 2.13 -23.24
N TYR A 130 -9.84 1.59 -23.29
CA TYR A 130 -8.87 1.65 -22.19
C TYR A 130 -8.52 3.07 -21.71
N PRO A 131 -8.24 4.06 -22.59
CA PRO A 131 -7.95 5.41 -22.12
C PRO A 131 -9.13 6.05 -21.38
N VAL A 132 -10.37 5.75 -21.79
CA VAL A 132 -11.58 6.31 -21.19
C VAL A 132 -11.82 5.72 -19.81
N ILE A 133 -11.79 4.39 -19.67
CA ILE A 133 -12.01 3.72 -18.38
C ILE A 133 -10.93 4.11 -17.37
N LYS A 134 -9.66 4.13 -17.81
CA LYS A 134 -8.55 4.58 -16.96
C LYS A 134 -8.74 6.03 -16.52
N ARG A 135 -9.17 6.91 -17.42
CA ARG A 135 -9.39 8.32 -17.08
C ARG A 135 -10.50 8.49 -16.06
N ILE A 136 -11.59 7.74 -16.20
CA ILE A 136 -12.70 7.75 -15.23
C ILE A 136 -12.20 7.26 -13.86
N LEU A 137 -11.45 6.16 -13.84
CA LEU A 137 -10.89 5.61 -12.60
C LEU A 137 -9.93 6.60 -11.93
N ASP A 138 -9.02 7.22 -12.69
CA ASP A 138 -8.09 8.24 -12.18
C ASP A 138 -8.87 9.41 -11.57
N ILE A 139 -9.94 9.87 -12.20
CA ILE A 139 -10.80 10.94 -11.67
C ILE A 139 -11.47 10.53 -10.36
N ILE A 140 -12.11 9.35 -10.33
CA ILE A 140 -12.82 8.86 -9.13
C ILE A 140 -11.84 8.69 -7.96
N VAL A 141 -10.68 8.08 -8.21
CA VAL A 141 -9.64 7.87 -7.19
C VAL A 141 -9.08 9.21 -6.72
N SER A 142 -8.76 10.14 -7.62
CA SER A 142 -8.28 11.47 -7.24
C SER A 142 -9.31 12.26 -6.44
N ILE A 143 -10.60 12.22 -6.79
CA ILE A 143 -11.65 12.88 -6.00
C ILE A 143 -11.77 12.24 -4.62
N THR A 144 -11.74 10.91 -4.54
CA THR A 144 -11.85 10.19 -3.27
C THR A 144 -10.68 10.54 -2.34
N ILE A 145 -9.45 10.52 -2.86
CA ILE A 145 -8.25 10.90 -2.11
C ILE A 145 -8.31 12.37 -1.71
N LEU A 146 -8.73 13.26 -2.62
CA LEU A 146 -8.85 14.69 -2.34
C LEU A 146 -9.86 14.95 -1.22
N LEU A 147 -11.04 14.31 -1.24
CA LEU A 147 -12.06 14.46 -0.19
C LEU A 147 -11.57 13.90 1.16
N LEU A 148 -10.84 12.78 1.13
CA LEU A 148 -10.26 12.19 2.34
C LEU A 148 -9.18 13.09 2.96
N LEU A 149 -8.33 13.70 2.11
CA LEU A 149 -7.22 14.56 2.55
C LEU A 149 -7.62 16.03 2.75
N ALA A 150 -8.76 16.47 2.21
CA ALA A 150 -9.27 17.83 2.30
C ALA A 150 -9.26 18.41 3.73
N PRO A 151 -9.77 17.72 4.78
CA PRO A 151 -9.73 18.27 6.13
C PRO A 151 -8.30 18.48 6.66
N VAL A 152 -7.36 17.60 6.30
CA VAL A 152 -5.95 17.72 6.68
C VAL A 152 -5.29 18.87 5.92
N MET A 153 -5.50 18.96 4.60
CA MET A 153 -4.98 20.05 3.77
C MET A 153 -5.48 21.41 4.25
N LEU A 154 -6.75 21.49 4.64
CA LEU A 154 -7.37 22.70 5.17
C LEU A 154 -6.79 23.08 6.55
N ALA A 155 -6.57 22.11 7.44
CA ALA A 155 -5.90 22.36 8.72
C ALA A 155 -4.46 22.89 8.53
N VAL A 156 -3.70 22.31 7.60
CA VAL A 156 -2.35 22.75 7.26
C VAL A 156 -2.37 24.16 6.65
N ALA A 157 -3.31 24.43 5.74
CA ALA A 157 -3.49 25.75 5.13
C ALA A 157 -3.74 26.83 6.18
N PHE A 158 -4.62 26.58 7.16
CA PHE A 158 -4.81 27.48 8.29
C PHE A 158 -3.53 27.68 9.11
N GLY A 159 -2.82 26.60 9.44
CA GLY A 159 -1.56 26.67 10.16
C GLY A 159 -0.51 27.55 9.45
N ILE A 160 -0.40 27.43 8.13
CA ILE A 160 0.49 28.27 7.32
C ILE A 160 0.01 29.72 7.32
N LYS A 161 -1.30 29.96 7.15
CA LYS A 161 -1.84 31.32 7.09
C LYS A 161 -1.65 32.10 8.38
N PHE A 162 -1.75 31.43 9.53
CA PHE A 162 -1.53 32.06 10.82
C PHE A 162 -0.05 32.28 11.13
N SER A 163 0.85 31.53 10.51
CA SER A 163 2.30 31.65 10.73
C SER A 163 3.01 32.55 9.71
N SER A 164 2.43 32.80 8.54
CA SER A 164 3.00 33.67 7.50
C SER A 164 1.95 34.56 6.84
N PRO A 165 2.22 35.87 6.65
CA PRO A 165 1.28 36.79 5.99
C PRO A 165 1.11 36.52 4.48
N GLY A 166 1.94 35.67 3.88
CA GLY A 166 1.90 35.33 2.46
C GLY A 166 0.64 34.59 2.00
N PRO A 167 0.51 34.35 0.68
CA PRO A 167 -0.48 33.44 0.14
C PRO A 167 -0.18 31.99 0.56
N ILE A 168 -1.23 31.17 0.67
CA ILE A 168 -1.19 29.74 0.98
C ILE A 168 -1.15 28.94 -0.32
#